data_AF-A0A933SVF3-F1
#
_entry.id   AF-A0A933SVF3-F1
#
_cell.length_a   1.000
_cell.length_b   1.000
_cell.length_c   1.000
_cell.angle_alpha   90.00
_cell.angle_beta   90.00
_cell.angle_gamma   90.00
#
_symmetry.space_group_name_H-M   'P 1'
#
loop_
_entity.id
_entity.type
_entity.pdbx_description
1 polymer ?
#
loop_
_entity_poly.entity_id
_entity_poly.type
_entity_poly.pdbx_seq_one_letter_code
_entity_poly.pdbx_strand_id
1 'polypeptide(L)'
;MGGILGVDYRSRAGFPVINIPGCPAHPDWITETLYLLSQKKLALDALDYANRPAHFFNNLAHHRGKYLWVPAFGNPGLFFVSPSGQI
;
A
#
# COMPACT_ATOMS: atom_id res chain seq x y z
N MET A 1 1.25 7.38 -12.40
CA MET A 1 -0.11 7.97 -12.19
C MET A 1 0.03 9.33 -11.50
N GLY A 2 -0.76 10.34 -11.88
CA GLY A 2 -0.62 11.74 -11.40
C GLY A 2 -1.84 12.36 -10.71
N GLY A 3 -2.93 11.61 -10.54
CA GLY A 3 -4.15 12.08 -9.89
C GLY A 3 -4.68 13.40 -10.47
N ILE A 4 -5.23 14.25 -9.60
CA ILE A 4 -5.70 15.61 -9.95
C ILE A 4 -4.59 16.55 -10.42
N LEU A 5 -3.32 16.25 -10.11
CA LEU A 5 -2.18 17.11 -10.43
C LEU A 5 -1.56 16.83 -11.80
N GLY A 6 -2.00 15.77 -12.48
CA GLY A 6 -1.46 15.35 -13.77
C GLY A 6 -0.19 14.50 -13.67
N VAL A 7 0.08 13.70 -14.70
CA VAL A 7 1.17 12.71 -14.72
C VAL A 7 2.57 13.35 -14.67
N ASP A 8 2.69 14.59 -15.15
CA ASP A 8 3.93 15.34 -15.19
C ASP A 8 4.21 16.13 -13.91
N TYR A 9 3.30 16.11 -12.93
CA TYR A 9 3.50 16.80 -11.66
C TYR A 9 4.79 16.36 -10.98
N ARG A 10 5.56 17.34 -10.49
CA ARG A 10 6.70 17.12 -9.61
C ARG A 10 6.62 18.08 -8.43
N SER A 11 6.86 17.55 -7.23
CA SER A 11 6.97 18.36 -6.03
C SER A 11 8.29 19.15 -6.02
N ARG A 12 8.44 20.09 -5.07
CA ARG A 12 9.71 20.81 -4.86
C ARG A 12 10.89 19.89 -4.53
N ALA A 13 10.61 18.70 -4.03
CA ALA A 13 11.61 17.68 -3.72
C ALA A 13 11.82 16.69 -4.88
N GLY A 14 11.22 16.92 -6.06
CA GLY A 14 11.37 16.08 -7.25
C GLY A 14 10.48 14.83 -7.30
N PHE A 15 9.63 14.60 -6.29
CA PHE A 15 8.73 13.44 -6.26
C PHE A 15 7.53 13.61 -7.20
N PRO A 16 7.09 12.53 -7.87
CA PRO A 16 5.76 12.49 -8.49
C PRO A 16 4.68 12.44 -7.40
N VAL A 17 3.41 12.31 -7.80
CA VAL A 17 2.34 11.98 -6.85
C VAL A 17 2.59 10.60 -6.25
N ILE A 18 2.75 10.54 -4.92
CA ILE A 18 2.91 9.29 -4.15
C ILE A 18 1.52 8.76 -3.81
N ASN A 19 1.21 7.55 -4.27
CA ASN A 19 -0.11 6.93 -4.09
C ASN A 19 -0.10 5.96 -2.89
N ILE A 20 -1.03 6.15 -1.96
CA ILE A 20 -1.26 5.25 -0.82
C ILE A 20 -2.68 4.67 -0.95
N PRO A 21 -2.87 3.60 -1.74
CA PRO A 21 -4.19 3.02 -1.96
C PRO A 21 -4.69 2.22 -0.75
N GLY A 22 -6.01 2.03 -0.69
CA GLY A 22 -6.71 1.19 0.28
C GLY A 22 -8.12 1.73 0.60
N CYS A 23 -9.02 0.89 1.10
CA CYS A 23 -10.39 1.27 1.46
C CYS A 23 -10.79 0.71 2.84
N PRO A 24 -10.41 1.38 3.96
CA PRO A 24 -9.53 2.55 4.01
C PRO A 24 -8.06 2.18 3.82
N ALA A 25 -7.24 3.16 3.44
CA ALA A 25 -5.79 3.00 3.47
C ALA A 25 -5.33 2.72 4.90
N HIS A 26 -4.43 1.75 5.07
CA HIS A 26 -3.98 1.35 6.40
C HIS A 26 -3.21 2.50 7.07
N PRO A 27 -3.51 2.82 8.34
CA PRO A 27 -2.93 3.98 9.03
C PRO A 27 -1.40 3.93 9.08
N ASP A 28 -0.81 2.75 9.26
CA ASP A 28 0.65 2.58 9.26
C ASP A 28 1.29 2.96 7.92
N TRP A 29 0.66 2.62 6.78
CA TRP A 29 1.22 2.96 5.47
C TRP A 29 1.26 4.48 5.25
N ILE A 30 0.26 5.19 5.76
CA ILE A 30 0.22 6.65 5.72
C ILE A 30 1.34 7.21 6.61
N THR A 31 1.38 6.79 7.87
CA THR A 31 2.32 7.30 8.88
C THR A 31 3.77 7.02 8.49
N GLU A 32 4.06 5.81 8.01
CA GLU A 32 5.42 5.40 7.64
C GLU A 32 5.90 6.12 6.37
N THR A 33 5.02 6.31 5.38
CA THR A 33 5.37 7.11 4.19
C THR A 33 5.70 8.55 4.59
N LEU A 34 4.90 9.16 5.45
CA LEU A 34 5.17 10.51 5.97
C LEU A 34 6.46 10.56 6.79
N TYR A 35 6.72 9.54 7.61
CA TYR A 35 7.95 9.42 8.38
C TYR A 35 9.17 9.36 7.46
N LEU A 36 9.18 8.51 6.44
CA LEU A 36 10.27 8.39 5.48
C LEU A 36 10.51 9.68 4.70
N LEU A 37 9.44 10.40 4.31
CA LEU A 37 9.53 11.72 3.71
C LEU A 37 10.15 12.75 4.66
N SER A 38 9.71 12.77 5.93
CA SER A 38 10.24 13.68 6.96
C SER A 38 11.74 13.48 7.20
N GLN A 39 12.18 12.21 7.14
CA GLN A 39 13.58 11.81 7.32
C GLN A 39 14.41 11.92 6.03
N LYS A 40 13.81 12.30 4.90
CA LYS A 40 14.44 12.29 3.56
C LYS A 40 15.03 10.92 3.20
N LYS A 41 14.38 9.85 3.66
CA LYS A 41 14.80 8.45 3.47
C LYS A 41 14.00 7.71 2.39
N LEU A 42 12.89 8.29 1.91
CA LEU A 42 12.21 7.75 0.75
C LEU A 42 12.99 8.09 -0.51
N ALA A 43 13.40 7.08 -1.28
CA ALA A 43 14.06 7.26 -2.57
C ALA A 43 13.05 7.14 -3.72
N LEU A 44 13.33 7.75 -4.87
CA LEU A 44 12.43 7.74 -6.03
C LEU A 44 12.27 6.34 -6.64
N ASP A 45 13.33 5.54 -6.61
CA ASP A 45 13.37 4.14 -7.05
C ASP A 45 12.64 3.18 -6.09
N ALA A 46 12.32 3.64 -4.88
CA ALA A 46 11.49 2.91 -3.92
C ALA A 46 9.99 3.01 -4.25
N LEU A 47 9.60 3.71 -5.32
CA LEU A 47 8.24 3.75 -5.84
C LEU A 47 8.06 2.72 -6.97
N ASP A 48 6.93 2.02 -6.96
CA ASP A 48 6.57 1.11 -8.04
C ASP A 48 6.03 1.85 -9.29
N TYR A 49 5.67 1.08 -10.33
CA TYR A 49 5.12 1.62 -11.59
C TYR A 49 3.85 2.47 -11.41
N ALA A 50 3.13 2.29 -10.30
CA ALA A 50 1.92 3.03 -9.95
C ALA A 50 2.22 4.19 -8.99
N ASN A 51 3.49 4.53 -8.76
CA ASN A 51 3.97 5.51 -7.78
C ASN A 51 3.57 5.20 -6.33
N ARG A 52 3.49 3.91 -5.97
CA ARG A 52 3.22 3.48 -4.59
C ARG A 52 4.54 3.09 -3.91
N PRO A 53 4.69 3.31 -2.59
CA PRO A 53 5.88 2.82 -1.88
C PRO A 53 5.99 1.29 -1.97
N ALA A 54 6.99 0.79 -2.69
CA ALA A 54 7.13 -0.63 -3.00
C ALA A 54 7.23 -1.52 -1.75
N HIS A 55 7.74 -0.96 -0.64
CA HIS A 55 7.90 -1.65 0.64
C HIS A 55 6.61 -2.33 1.14
N PHE A 56 5.45 -1.69 0.95
CA PHE A 56 4.17 -2.21 1.40
C PHE A 56 3.47 -3.05 0.32
N PHE A 57 3.59 -2.64 -0.95
CA PHE A 57 2.73 -3.07 -2.05
C PHE A 57 3.35 -4.11 -3.00
N ASN A 58 4.64 -4.44 -2.89
CA ASN A 58 5.27 -5.47 -3.74
C ASN A 58 4.98 -6.91 -3.31
N ASN A 59 4.15 -7.12 -2.30
CA ASN A 59 3.72 -8.45 -1.88
C ASN A 59 2.26 -8.65 -2.27
N LEU A 60 1.99 -9.70 -3.03
CA LEU A 60 0.62 -10.15 -3.29
C LEU A 60 -0.03 -10.51 -1.96
N ALA A 61 -1.29 -10.08 -1.78
CA ALA A 61 -2.09 -10.47 -0.63
C ALA A 61 -1.99 -11.99 -0.44
N HIS A 62 -2.15 -12.76 -1.52
CA HIS A 62 -2.08 -14.22 -1.55
C HIS A 62 -0.85 -14.83 -0.85
N HIS A 63 0.34 -14.26 -1.00
CA HIS A 63 1.55 -14.81 -0.40
C HIS A 63 1.70 -14.51 1.10
N ARG A 64 0.94 -13.54 1.61
CA ARG A 64 0.90 -13.19 3.05
C ARG A 64 -0.19 -13.93 3.82
N GLY A 65 -0.99 -14.75 3.16
CA GLY A 65 -2.09 -15.48 3.81
C GLY A 65 -1.59 -16.58 4.73
N LYS A 66 -2.00 -16.51 6.00
CA LYS A 66 -2.12 -17.73 6.81
C LYS A 66 -3.50 -18.29 6.49
N TYR A 67 -3.57 -19.55 6.06
CA TYR A 67 -4.84 -20.27 6.03
C TYR A 67 -5.31 -20.47 7.47
N LEU A 68 -6.33 -19.73 7.89
CA LEU A 68 -6.96 -19.90 9.19
C LEU A 68 -8.42 -20.30 8.96
N TRP A 69 -8.87 -21.35 9.65
CA TRP A 69 -10.28 -21.72 9.66
C TRP A 69 -11.05 -20.66 10.45
N VAL A 70 -11.86 -19.86 9.76
CA VAL A 70 -12.76 -18.89 10.39
C VAL A 70 -14.19 -19.28 10.02
N PRO A 71 -15.09 -19.49 11.01
CA PRO A 71 -16.49 -19.67 10.71
C PRO A 71 -17.05 -18.32 10.23
N ALA A 72 -17.04 -18.12 8.92
CA ALA A 72 -17.74 -17.01 8.28
C ALA A 72 -19.25 -17.29 8.34
N PHE A 73 -20.05 -16.25 8.59
CA PHE A 73 -21.52 -16.23 8.56
C PHE A 73 -22.13 -17.24 7.56
N GLY A 74 -22.41 -18.47 8.03
CA GLY A 74 -23.19 -19.47 7.30
C GLY A 74 -22.53 -20.20 6.10
N ASN A 75 -21.23 -20.07 5.82
CA ASN A 75 -20.60 -20.82 4.70
C ASN A 75 -19.31 -21.55 5.13
N PRO A 76 -19.27 -22.90 5.08
CA PRO A 76 -18.08 -23.68 5.43
C PRO A 76 -17.09 -23.70 4.25
N GLY A 77 -16.45 -22.56 3.98
CA GLY A 77 -15.42 -22.42 2.96
C GLY A 77 -14.06 -22.02 3.56
N LEU A 78 -12.97 -22.46 2.94
CA LEU A 78 -11.64 -21.92 3.24
C LEU A 78 -11.56 -20.50 2.65
N PHE A 79 -11.75 -19.49 3.49
CA PHE A 79 -11.55 -18.11 3.09
C PHE A 79 -10.09 -17.71 3.27
N PHE A 80 -9.53 -17.10 2.24
CA PHE A 80 -8.24 -16.43 2.34
C PHE A 80 -8.37 -15.23 3.27
N VAL A 81 -7.92 -15.37 4.51
CA VAL A 81 -7.87 -14.26 5.46
C VAL A 81 -6.44 -13.73 5.50
N SER A 82 -6.26 -12.54 4.93
CA SER A 82 -5.02 -11.79 5.11
C SER A 82 -4.83 -11.53 6.61
N PRO A 83 -3.70 -11.91 7.24
CA PRO A 83 -3.45 -11.68 8.66
C PRO A 83 -3.46 -10.20 9.06
N SER A 84 -3.35 -9.29 8.07
CA SER A 84 -3.42 -7.84 8.27
C SER A 84 -4.82 -7.24 8.08
N GLY A 85 -5.85 -8.05 7.79
CA GLY A 85 -7.20 -7.53 7.53
C GLY A 85 -7.31 -6.67 6.26
N GLN A 86 -6.33 -6.73 5.37
CA GLN A 86 -6.32 -5.98 4.13
C GLN A 86 -6.78 -6.84 2.96
N ILE A 87 -7.83 -6.36 2.29
CA ILE A 87 -8.26 -6.73 0.94
C ILE A 87 -7.44 -5.97 -0.10
#